data_AF-A0A951TQU7-F1
#
_entry.id   AF-A0A951TQU7-F1
#
_cell.length_a   1.000
_cell.length_b   1.000
_cell.length_c   1.000
_cell.angle_alpha   90.00
_cell.angle_beta   90.00
_cell.angle_gamma   90.00
#
_symmetry.space_group_name_H-M   'P 1'
#
loop_
_entity.id
_entity.type
_entity.pdbx_description
1 polymer ?
#
loop_
_entity_poly.entity_id
_entity_poly.type
_entity_poly.pdbx_seq_one_letter_code
_entity_poly.pdbx_strand_id
1 'polypeptide(L)'
;LQKPGPADKYGNHWQYHSRSDRHSKVGSWGVALDLLATSSLLRRHVDDGKVVLGVNHTMTDFATGRKKDLDLVIARPTGAVPHTAKTFAGLADQYGIVLEPVEQGVLAALPAFPVNTVGAVLVALEAKACMTAHVKSLPRLYDELNSSHLCVHGASRQALAIGYVQVNAADQFLSPVVNNRLLGDTPAEVTEHRQPADTERVLKKVAEIPRRSASSESGFDGIGITVLDLRNDGGPVTIVDGPPAPQPGDSFHYGSMIVRMANEYDTTFAQV
;
A
#
# COMPACT_ATOMS: atom_id res chain seq x y z
N LEU A 1 5.52 10.52 1.68
CA LEU A 1 6.81 10.11 2.32
C LEU A 1 7.75 11.28 2.64
N GLN A 2 7.42 12.52 2.26
CA GLN A 2 8.32 13.67 2.38
C GLN A 2 8.84 13.95 3.79
N LYS A 3 7.98 13.86 4.83
CA LYS A 3 8.44 13.93 6.22
C LYS A 3 9.13 12.62 6.61
N PRO A 4 10.36 12.66 7.14
CA PRO A 4 11.01 11.49 7.72
C PRO A 4 10.19 10.86 8.84
N GLY A 5 10.37 9.55 9.03
CA GLY A 5 9.83 8.84 10.18
C GLY A 5 10.61 9.11 11.48
N PRO A 6 10.27 8.40 12.56
CA PRO A 6 11.08 8.35 13.77
C PRO A 6 12.53 7.92 13.47
N ALA A 7 13.44 8.27 14.39
CA ALA A 7 14.84 7.87 14.28
C ALA A 7 14.99 6.35 14.22
N ASP A 8 15.92 5.88 13.39
CA ASP A 8 16.35 4.48 13.41
C ASP A 8 17.23 4.19 14.65
N LYS A 9 17.69 2.94 14.77
CA LYS A 9 18.54 2.51 15.89
C LYS A 9 19.91 3.22 15.98
N TYR A 10 20.30 3.97 14.94
CA TYR A 10 21.52 4.76 14.90
C TYR A 10 21.26 6.27 15.12
N GLY A 11 20.00 6.67 15.31
CA GLY A 11 19.62 8.07 15.50
C GLY A 11 19.29 8.81 14.19
N ASN A 12 19.33 8.14 13.03
CA ASN A 12 19.05 8.80 11.75
C ASN A 12 17.56 8.84 11.44
N HIS A 13 17.10 9.93 10.84
CA HIS A 13 15.74 10.07 10.35
C HIS A 13 15.68 9.85 8.84
N TRP A 14 14.86 8.91 8.40
CA TRP A 14 14.73 8.54 6.99
C TRP A 14 13.31 8.79 6.46
N GLN A 15 13.19 9.25 5.21
CA GLN A 15 11.90 9.34 4.51
C GLN A 15 11.35 7.94 4.21
N TYR A 16 12.25 7.02 3.85
CA TYR A 16 12.01 5.60 3.63
C TYR A 16 13.07 4.76 4.35
N HIS A 17 12.62 3.66 4.98
CA HIS A 17 13.50 2.61 5.47
C HIS A 17 12.92 1.24 5.16
N SER A 18 13.67 0.40 4.44
CA SER A 18 13.24 -0.95 4.00
C SER A 18 12.96 -1.95 5.13
N ARG A 19 13.31 -1.63 6.38
CA ARG A 19 13.04 -2.44 7.57
C ARG A 19 11.91 -1.87 8.43
N SER A 20 11.26 -0.81 7.96
CA SER A 20 10.10 -0.19 8.59
C SER A 20 8.86 -0.42 7.72
N ASP A 21 7.73 -0.68 8.36
CA ASP A 21 6.41 -0.80 7.74
C ASP A 21 5.76 0.57 7.44
N ARG A 22 6.47 1.68 7.66
CA ARG A 22 5.91 3.02 7.43
C ARG A 22 5.46 3.22 5.98
N HIS A 23 6.26 2.77 5.00
CA HIS A 23 5.93 2.96 3.59
C HIS A 23 4.64 2.22 3.21
N SER A 24 4.48 1.00 3.70
CA SER A 24 3.29 0.20 3.41
C SER A 24 2.07 0.74 4.15
N LYS A 25 2.21 1.19 5.42
CA LYS A 25 1.15 1.91 6.15
C LYS A 25 0.67 3.18 5.44
N VAL A 26 1.60 4.03 5.01
CA VAL A 26 1.26 5.28 4.30
C VAL A 26 0.65 4.99 2.93
N GLY A 27 1.23 4.06 2.17
CA GLY A 27 0.71 3.66 0.86
C GLY A 27 -0.69 3.05 0.97
N SER A 28 -0.89 2.13 1.91
CA SER A 28 -2.18 1.49 2.16
C SER A 28 -3.23 2.45 2.65
N TRP A 29 -2.86 3.43 3.49
CA TRP A 29 -3.76 4.50 3.90
C TRP A 29 -4.22 5.33 2.69
N GLY A 30 -3.31 5.71 1.79
CA GLY A 30 -3.65 6.45 0.57
C GLY A 30 -4.61 5.68 -0.35
N VAL A 31 -4.34 4.38 -0.59
CA VAL A 31 -5.28 3.52 -1.35
C VAL A 31 -6.65 3.46 -0.69
N ALA A 32 -6.72 3.32 0.64
CA ALA A 32 -7.99 3.29 1.35
C ALA A 32 -8.74 4.63 1.27
N LEU A 33 -8.02 5.77 1.35
CA LEU A 33 -8.61 7.11 1.16
C LEU A 33 -9.28 7.20 -0.20
N ASP A 34 -8.58 6.81 -1.26
CA ASP A 34 -9.05 6.94 -2.63
C ASP A 34 -10.18 5.95 -2.97
N LEU A 35 -10.15 4.75 -2.39
CA LEU A 35 -11.27 3.82 -2.44
C LEU A 35 -12.51 4.40 -1.74
N LEU A 36 -12.35 4.99 -0.54
CA LEU A 36 -13.45 5.65 0.17
C LEU A 36 -13.98 6.87 -0.60
N ALA A 37 -13.12 7.63 -1.26
CA ALA A 37 -13.52 8.78 -2.07
C ALA A 37 -14.23 8.34 -3.37
N THR A 38 -13.88 7.19 -3.92
CA THR A 38 -14.42 6.70 -5.20
C THR A 38 -15.69 5.85 -5.03
N SER A 39 -15.73 4.92 -4.07
CA SER A 39 -16.85 3.99 -3.87
C SER A 39 -17.94 4.59 -2.99
N SER A 40 -19.11 4.83 -3.57
CA SER A 40 -20.29 5.30 -2.82
C SER A 40 -20.89 4.21 -1.93
N LEU A 41 -20.80 2.93 -2.32
CA LEU A 41 -21.27 1.82 -1.51
C LEU A 41 -20.38 1.64 -0.27
N LEU A 42 -19.05 1.71 -0.42
CA LEU A 42 -18.13 1.60 0.70
C LEU A 42 -18.40 2.70 1.73
N ARG A 43 -18.60 3.96 1.31
CA ARG A 43 -18.99 5.03 2.22
C ARG A 43 -20.28 4.72 2.98
N ARG A 44 -21.33 4.25 2.27
CA ARG A 44 -22.58 3.83 2.92
C ARG A 44 -22.37 2.67 3.90
N HIS A 45 -21.55 1.68 3.56
CA HIS A 45 -21.23 0.60 4.48
C HIS A 45 -20.48 1.09 5.73
N VAL A 46 -19.65 2.12 5.60
CA VAL A 46 -19.01 2.75 6.75
C VAL A 46 -20.05 3.48 7.61
N ASP A 47 -20.90 4.31 7.02
CA ASP A 47 -21.97 5.03 7.73
C ASP A 47 -22.94 4.08 8.46
N ASP A 48 -23.31 2.99 7.80
CA ASP A 48 -24.19 1.95 8.35
C ASP A 48 -23.49 1.07 9.40
N GLY A 49 -22.19 1.27 9.66
CA GLY A 49 -21.40 0.44 10.58
C GLY A 49 -21.21 -1.01 10.13
N LYS A 50 -21.39 -1.29 8.83
CA LYS A 50 -21.27 -2.62 8.22
C LYS A 50 -19.84 -3.08 8.08
N VAL A 51 -18.89 -2.15 7.99
CA VAL A 51 -17.47 -2.45 7.82
C VAL A 51 -16.58 -1.69 8.78
N VAL A 52 -15.42 -2.29 9.07
CA VAL A 52 -14.33 -1.72 9.87
C VAL A 52 -13.01 -1.85 9.11
N LEU A 53 -12.04 -1.03 9.50
CA LEU A 53 -10.67 -1.12 9.01
C LEU A 53 -9.83 -1.98 9.96
N GLY A 54 -9.03 -2.89 9.40
CA GLY A 54 -7.95 -3.58 10.09
C GLY A 54 -6.60 -3.14 9.56
N VAL A 55 -5.60 -3.00 10.43
CA VAL A 55 -4.22 -2.65 10.07
C VAL A 55 -3.31 -3.81 10.49
N ASN A 56 -2.38 -4.23 9.64
CA ASN A 56 -1.48 -5.36 9.87
C ASN A 56 -2.25 -6.63 10.30
N HIS A 57 -3.28 -6.99 9.53
CA HIS A 57 -4.16 -8.10 9.86
C HIS A 57 -3.61 -9.43 9.34
N THR A 58 -3.51 -10.43 10.21
CA THR A 58 -3.09 -11.78 9.83
C THR A 58 -4.22 -12.55 9.13
N MET A 59 -4.10 -12.74 7.83
CA MET A 59 -4.88 -13.70 7.06
C MET A 59 -4.31 -15.12 7.25
N THR A 60 -5.17 -16.12 7.24
CA THR A 60 -4.78 -17.54 7.24
C THR A 60 -5.43 -18.25 6.08
N ASP A 61 -4.62 -18.78 5.16
CA ASP A 61 -5.08 -19.69 4.13
C ASP A 61 -5.55 -21.00 4.80
N PHE A 62 -6.85 -21.27 4.76
CA PHE A 62 -7.43 -22.45 5.42
C PHE A 62 -7.08 -23.76 4.73
N ALA A 63 -6.68 -23.74 3.46
CA ALA A 63 -6.29 -24.95 2.74
C ALA A 63 -4.87 -25.39 3.10
N THR A 64 -3.95 -24.45 3.33
CA THR A 64 -2.52 -24.74 3.55
C THR A 64 -2.02 -24.43 4.96
N GLY A 65 -2.80 -23.71 5.77
CA GLY A 65 -2.40 -23.19 7.08
C GLY A 65 -1.39 -22.05 7.02
N ARG A 66 -1.02 -21.59 5.81
CA ARG A 66 -0.08 -20.47 5.64
C ARG A 66 -0.72 -19.18 6.12
N LYS A 67 0.08 -18.38 6.81
CA LYS A 67 -0.32 -17.08 7.33
C LYS A 67 0.40 -15.96 6.63
N LYS A 68 -0.27 -14.82 6.50
CA LYS A 68 0.30 -13.59 5.97
C LYS A 68 -0.29 -12.41 6.72
N ASP A 69 0.55 -11.48 7.13
CA ASP A 69 0.10 -10.19 7.65
C ASP A 69 -0.08 -9.23 6.49
N LEU A 70 -1.30 -8.72 6.32
CA LEU A 70 -1.68 -7.79 5.26
C LEU A 70 -1.70 -6.38 5.85
N ASP A 71 -1.14 -5.42 5.11
CA ASP A 71 -0.94 -4.05 5.62
C ASP A 71 -2.26 -3.39 6.03
N LEU A 72 -3.33 -3.61 5.26
CA LEU A 72 -4.65 -3.06 5.54
C LEU A 72 -5.75 -4.00 5.02
N VAL A 73 -6.85 -4.11 5.77
CA VAL A 73 -8.04 -4.83 5.36
C VAL A 73 -9.31 -4.02 5.63
N ILE A 74 -10.32 -4.21 4.79
CA ILE A 74 -11.71 -3.78 5.04
C ILE A 74 -12.52 -5.04 5.31
N ALA A 75 -13.24 -5.07 6.42
CA ALA A 75 -13.90 -6.28 6.89
C ALA A 75 -15.21 -6.00 7.62
N ARG A 76 -16.04 -7.02 7.77
CA ARG A 76 -17.15 -6.99 8.75
C ARG A 76 -16.59 -6.88 10.17
N PRO A 77 -17.23 -6.13 11.08
CA PRO A 77 -16.80 -6.07 12.48
C PRO A 77 -16.98 -7.41 13.19
N THR A 78 -16.04 -7.77 14.05
CA THR A 78 -16.24 -8.82 15.06
C THR A 78 -16.75 -8.18 16.35
N GLY A 79 -18.07 -8.09 16.48
CA GLY A 79 -18.74 -7.52 17.65
C GLY A 79 -18.99 -6.01 17.58
N ALA A 80 -19.33 -5.41 18.72
CA ALA A 80 -19.63 -3.98 18.79
C ALA A 80 -18.39 -3.13 18.55
N VAL A 81 -18.56 -2.02 17.83
CA VAL A 81 -17.50 -1.02 17.63
C VAL A 81 -17.53 -0.02 18.79
N PRO A 82 -16.46 0.10 19.59
CA PRO A 82 -16.42 1.10 20.66
C PRO A 82 -16.49 2.52 20.10
N HIS A 83 -17.21 3.42 20.77
CA HIS A 83 -17.26 4.84 20.40
C HIS A 83 -15.88 5.53 20.45
N THR A 84 -14.95 4.99 21.24
CA THR A 84 -13.57 5.48 21.37
C THR A 84 -12.60 4.79 20.41
N ALA A 85 -13.09 4.02 19.44
CA ALA A 85 -12.23 3.37 18.46
C ALA A 85 -11.42 4.42 17.69
N LYS A 86 -10.17 4.08 17.39
CA LYS A 86 -9.37 4.88 16.46
C LYS A 86 -10.09 4.95 15.12
N THR A 87 -9.96 6.06 14.41
CA THR A 87 -10.57 6.24 13.09
C THR A 87 -9.50 6.22 12.01
N PHE A 88 -9.93 5.96 10.78
CA PHE A 88 -9.10 6.08 9.58
C PHE A 88 -8.44 7.46 9.48
N ALA A 89 -9.15 8.54 9.80
CA ALA A 89 -8.59 9.89 9.84
C ALA A 89 -7.46 10.01 10.88
N GLY A 90 -7.64 9.45 12.09
CA GLY A 90 -6.61 9.45 13.13
C GLY A 90 -5.34 8.66 12.77
N LEU A 91 -5.40 7.75 11.78
CA LEU A 91 -4.22 7.07 11.27
C LEU A 91 -3.30 8.03 10.49
N ALA A 92 -3.84 9.07 9.85
CA ALA A 92 -3.04 10.06 9.15
C ALA A 92 -2.06 10.74 10.12
N ASP A 93 -2.55 11.19 11.28
CA ASP A 93 -1.73 11.77 12.34
C ASP A 93 -0.72 10.76 12.88
N GLN A 94 -1.17 9.53 13.18
CA GLN A 94 -0.32 8.48 13.72
C GLN A 94 0.86 8.13 12.78
N TYR A 95 0.64 8.16 11.46
CA TYR A 95 1.66 7.84 10.46
C TYR A 95 2.46 9.06 9.99
N GLY A 96 2.07 10.26 10.44
CA GLY A 96 2.67 11.53 10.00
C GLY A 96 2.44 11.79 8.52
N ILE A 97 1.25 11.47 8.02
CA ILE A 97 0.83 11.76 6.64
C ILE A 97 0.54 13.26 6.58
N VAL A 98 1.18 13.93 5.62
CA VAL A 98 0.96 15.34 5.36
C VAL A 98 -0.07 15.43 4.25
N LEU A 99 -1.17 16.11 4.54
CA LEU A 99 -2.25 16.34 3.59
C LEU A 99 -2.29 17.81 3.20
N GLU A 100 -2.40 18.07 1.90
CA GLU A 100 -2.73 19.38 1.35
C GLU A 100 -4.15 19.82 1.75
N PRO A 101 -4.48 21.12 1.70
CA PRO A 101 -5.81 21.60 2.09
C PRO A 101 -6.96 20.91 1.36
N VAL A 102 -6.78 20.58 0.08
CA VAL A 102 -7.79 19.85 -0.71
C VAL A 102 -7.97 18.43 -0.18
N GLU A 103 -6.88 17.72 0.10
CA GLU A 103 -6.91 16.35 0.64
C GLU A 103 -7.50 16.32 2.06
N GLN A 104 -7.23 17.33 2.89
CA GLN A 104 -7.88 17.51 4.19
C GLN A 104 -9.39 17.69 4.05
N GLY A 105 -9.82 18.48 3.06
CA GLY A 105 -11.24 18.66 2.75
C GLY A 105 -11.92 17.35 2.33
N VAL A 106 -11.24 16.55 1.50
CA VAL A 106 -11.72 15.21 1.12
C VAL A 106 -11.86 14.32 2.35
N LEU A 107 -10.81 14.20 3.17
CA LEU A 107 -10.83 13.38 4.37
C LEU A 107 -11.92 13.81 5.36
N ALA A 108 -12.13 15.11 5.54
CA ALA A 108 -13.14 15.66 6.44
C ALA A 108 -14.59 15.41 5.96
N ALA A 109 -14.78 15.23 4.65
CA ALA A 109 -16.09 14.91 4.06
C ALA A 109 -16.42 13.41 4.07
N LEU A 110 -15.44 12.54 4.38
CA LEU A 110 -15.66 11.10 4.46
C LEU A 110 -16.29 10.70 5.80
N PRO A 111 -17.08 9.59 5.81
CA PRO A 111 -17.65 9.09 7.04
C PRO A 111 -16.57 8.58 7.99
N ALA A 112 -16.85 8.63 9.30
CA ALA A 112 -15.91 8.18 10.32
C ALA A 112 -15.72 6.66 10.22
N PHE A 113 -14.61 6.23 9.62
CA PHE A 113 -14.33 4.82 9.41
C PHE A 113 -13.53 4.22 10.59
N PRO A 114 -14.15 3.41 11.46
CA PRO A 114 -13.48 2.87 12.64
C PRO A 114 -12.41 1.82 12.30
N VAL A 115 -11.30 1.89 13.03
CA VAL A 115 -10.28 0.83 13.10
C VAL A 115 -10.67 -0.11 14.23
N ASN A 116 -10.87 -1.40 13.93
CA ASN A 116 -11.33 -2.36 14.93
C ASN A 116 -10.95 -3.81 14.58
N THR A 117 -11.33 -4.74 15.46
CA THR A 117 -11.19 -6.18 15.28
C THR A 117 -11.94 -6.64 14.03
N VAL A 118 -11.18 -7.32 13.18
CA VAL A 118 -11.60 -7.81 11.87
C VAL A 118 -12.38 -9.12 12.00
N GLY A 119 -13.51 -9.19 11.32
CA GLY A 119 -14.28 -10.42 11.09
C GLY A 119 -14.05 -10.94 9.67
N ALA A 120 -15.13 -11.12 8.89
CA ALA A 120 -15.02 -11.53 7.51
C ALA A 120 -14.40 -10.43 6.64
N VAL A 121 -13.22 -10.71 6.06
CA VAL A 121 -12.49 -9.78 5.20
C VAL A 121 -13.16 -9.68 3.83
N LEU A 122 -13.40 -8.44 3.39
CA LEU A 122 -13.99 -8.09 2.10
C LEU A 122 -12.92 -7.58 1.13
N VAL A 123 -11.97 -6.77 1.62
CA VAL A 123 -10.83 -6.27 0.85
C VAL A 123 -9.56 -6.47 1.66
N ALA A 124 -8.49 -6.94 1.03
CA ALA A 124 -7.17 -7.06 1.63
C ALA A 124 -6.13 -6.41 0.72
N LEU A 125 -5.26 -5.60 1.31
CA LEU A 125 -4.27 -4.80 0.62
C LEU A 125 -2.86 -5.13 1.13
N GLU A 126 -1.96 -5.44 0.19
CA GLU A 126 -0.52 -5.53 0.43
C GLU A 126 0.17 -4.40 -0.35
N ALA A 127 0.94 -3.59 0.36
CA ALA A 127 1.76 -2.53 -0.19
C ALA A 127 3.25 -2.89 -0.11
N LYS A 128 3.98 -2.70 -1.21
CA LYS A 128 5.42 -2.94 -1.29
C LYS A 128 6.14 -1.77 -1.92
N ALA A 129 7.42 -1.66 -1.59
CA ALA A 129 8.30 -0.67 -2.17
C ALA A 129 9.60 -1.29 -2.68
N CYS A 130 10.05 -0.85 -3.86
CA CYS A 130 11.38 -1.10 -4.38
C CYS A 130 12.08 0.23 -4.60
N MET A 131 12.84 0.68 -3.59
CA MET A 131 13.49 2.00 -3.61
C MET A 131 14.96 1.98 -4.03
N THR A 132 15.60 0.82 -3.91
CA THR A 132 17.02 0.61 -4.23
C THR A 132 17.32 -0.87 -4.43
N ALA A 133 18.55 -1.19 -4.85
CA ALA A 133 19.00 -2.54 -5.11
C ALA A 133 18.03 -3.32 -6.02
N HIS A 134 17.46 -2.64 -7.03
CA HIS A 134 16.29 -3.08 -7.80
C HIS A 134 16.41 -4.53 -8.26
N VAL A 135 17.53 -4.90 -8.89
CA VAL A 135 17.79 -6.27 -9.38
C VAL A 135 17.78 -7.32 -8.26
N LYS A 136 18.40 -7.02 -7.11
CA LYS A 136 18.48 -7.96 -5.98
C LYS A 136 17.12 -8.13 -5.28
N SER A 137 16.28 -7.10 -5.32
CA SER A 137 14.96 -7.08 -4.68
C SER A 137 13.88 -7.80 -5.50
N LEU A 138 14.09 -8.04 -6.81
CA LEU A 138 13.06 -8.58 -7.71
C LEU A 138 12.46 -9.92 -7.26
N PRO A 139 13.24 -10.96 -6.91
CA PRO A 139 12.66 -12.25 -6.52
C PRO A 139 11.80 -12.12 -5.26
N ARG A 140 12.32 -11.41 -4.26
CA ARG A 140 11.61 -11.18 -3.00
C ARG A 140 10.32 -10.38 -3.19
N LEU A 141 10.35 -9.33 -4.02
CA LEU A 141 9.16 -8.54 -4.34
C LEU A 141 8.08 -9.41 -4.97
N TYR A 142 8.46 -10.24 -5.95
CA TYR A 142 7.55 -11.17 -6.60
C TYR A 142 6.97 -12.18 -5.61
N ASP A 143 7.82 -12.85 -4.83
CA ASP A 143 7.40 -13.89 -3.88
C ASP A 143 6.48 -13.33 -2.79
N GLU A 144 6.79 -12.15 -2.26
CA GLU A 144 5.98 -11.49 -1.24
C GLU A 144 4.60 -11.08 -1.77
N LEU A 145 4.51 -10.54 -3.00
CA LEU A 145 3.24 -10.18 -3.61
C LEU A 145 2.45 -11.44 -4.02
N ASN A 146 3.09 -12.41 -4.67
CA ASN A 146 2.43 -13.63 -5.12
C ASN A 146 1.87 -14.44 -3.95
N SER A 147 2.59 -14.51 -2.82
CA SER A 147 2.07 -15.17 -1.62
C SER A 147 0.88 -14.44 -0.98
N SER A 148 0.76 -13.12 -1.19
CA SER A 148 -0.30 -12.32 -0.57
C SER A 148 -1.68 -12.62 -1.15
N HIS A 149 -1.85 -12.55 -2.48
CA HIS A 149 -3.15 -12.88 -3.09
C HIS A 149 -3.55 -14.34 -2.87
N LEU A 150 -2.59 -15.27 -2.88
CA LEU A 150 -2.84 -16.68 -2.57
C LEU A 150 -3.38 -16.83 -1.14
N CYS A 151 -2.81 -16.12 -0.17
CA CYS A 151 -3.28 -16.18 1.22
C CYS A 151 -4.66 -15.55 1.37
N VAL A 152 -4.91 -14.40 0.72
CA VAL A 152 -6.22 -13.73 0.74
C VAL A 152 -7.32 -14.66 0.22
N HIS A 153 -7.10 -15.27 -0.95
CA HIS A 153 -8.12 -16.12 -1.58
C HIS A 153 -8.24 -17.51 -0.97
N GLY A 154 -7.16 -18.01 -0.35
CA GLY A 154 -7.18 -19.21 0.47
C GLY A 154 -7.96 -19.04 1.77
N ALA A 155 -8.02 -17.81 2.30
CA ALA A 155 -8.82 -17.48 3.47
C ALA A 155 -10.27 -17.11 3.14
N SER A 156 -10.49 -16.35 2.06
CA SER A 156 -11.81 -15.95 1.58
C SER A 156 -11.80 -15.81 0.06
N ARG A 157 -12.50 -16.71 -0.64
CA ARG A 157 -12.58 -16.68 -2.12
C ARG A 157 -13.26 -15.43 -2.67
N GLN A 158 -14.13 -14.80 -1.87
CA GLN A 158 -14.88 -13.60 -2.25
C GLN A 158 -14.14 -12.30 -1.90
N ALA A 159 -13.09 -12.35 -1.07
CA ALA A 159 -12.33 -11.16 -0.74
C ALA A 159 -11.60 -10.63 -1.98
N LEU A 160 -11.54 -9.31 -2.10
CA LEU A 160 -10.77 -8.62 -3.13
C LEU A 160 -9.34 -8.42 -2.63
N ALA A 161 -8.35 -8.89 -3.40
CA ALA A 161 -6.94 -8.70 -3.15
C ALA A 161 -6.41 -7.51 -3.99
N ILE A 162 -5.84 -6.52 -3.32
CA ILE A 162 -5.20 -5.36 -3.93
C ILE A 162 -3.69 -5.43 -3.67
N GLY A 163 -2.91 -5.28 -4.73
CA GLY A 163 -1.47 -5.04 -4.64
C GLY A 163 -1.16 -3.57 -4.91
N TYR A 164 -0.36 -2.94 -4.07
CA TYR A 164 0.15 -1.60 -4.33
C TYR A 164 1.68 -1.61 -4.32
N VAL A 165 2.31 -1.09 -5.37
CA VAL A 165 3.77 -1.10 -5.49
C VAL A 165 4.30 0.32 -5.70
N GLN A 166 5.27 0.71 -4.89
CA GLN A 166 6.01 1.95 -5.04
C GLN A 166 7.39 1.65 -5.61
N VAL A 167 7.77 2.32 -6.70
CA VAL A 167 9.06 2.11 -7.37
C VAL A 167 9.82 3.41 -7.46
N ASN A 168 11.09 3.42 -7.07
CA ASN A 168 11.92 4.61 -7.14
C ASN A 168 12.59 4.77 -8.51
N ALA A 169 12.46 5.96 -9.08
CA ALA A 169 13.07 6.40 -10.33
C ALA A 169 14.17 7.46 -10.13
N ALA A 170 14.52 7.82 -8.89
CA ALA A 170 15.67 8.68 -8.63
C ALA A 170 16.97 8.03 -9.15
N ASP A 171 17.85 8.84 -9.73
CA ASP A 171 19.20 8.41 -10.16
C ASP A 171 20.10 8.07 -8.97
N GLN A 172 19.84 8.68 -7.81
CA GLN A 172 20.63 8.53 -6.60
C GLN A 172 19.72 8.23 -5.41
N PHE A 173 20.21 7.42 -4.49
CA PHE A 173 19.48 7.06 -3.28
C PHE A 173 20.39 6.88 -2.07
N LEU A 174 20.04 7.53 -0.96
CA LEU A 174 20.69 7.29 0.32
C LEU A 174 20.02 6.08 1.00
N SER A 175 20.63 4.91 0.85
CA SER A 175 20.12 3.69 1.46
C SER A 175 20.38 3.64 2.97
N PRO A 176 19.35 3.46 3.82
CA PRO A 176 19.54 3.29 5.26
C PRO A 176 20.29 2.00 5.61
N VAL A 177 20.24 1.01 4.74
CA VAL A 177 20.93 -0.28 4.95
C VAL A 177 22.43 -0.14 4.71
N VAL A 178 22.81 0.71 3.75
CA VAL A 178 24.22 1.04 3.46
C VAL A 178 24.75 2.02 4.51
N ASN A 179 23.96 3.02 4.86
CA ASN A 179 24.29 4.03 5.88
C ASN A 179 23.81 3.61 7.28
N ASN A 180 24.25 2.44 7.72
CA ASN A 180 23.86 1.82 9.00
C ASN A 180 24.70 2.33 10.20
N ARG A 181 24.88 3.64 10.28
CA ARG A 181 25.67 4.37 11.29
C ARG A 181 25.11 5.78 11.42
N LEU A 182 25.41 6.49 12.50
CA LEU A 182 24.98 7.89 12.65
C LEU A 182 25.55 8.74 11.50
N LEU A 183 24.68 9.44 10.78
CA LEU A 183 25.09 10.39 9.75
C LEU A 183 25.76 11.61 10.39
N GLY A 184 26.86 12.07 9.80
CA GLY A 184 27.65 13.20 10.31
C GLY A 184 29.07 12.81 10.74
N ASP A 185 29.27 11.57 11.20
CA ASP A 185 30.62 11.07 11.56
C ASP A 185 31.50 10.86 10.34
N THR A 186 30.88 10.46 9.22
CA THR A 186 31.51 10.24 7.92
C THR A 186 30.54 10.63 6.81
N PRO A 187 31.04 10.95 5.60
CA PRO A 187 30.18 11.18 4.45
C PRO A 187 29.21 10.02 4.23
N ALA A 188 27.96 10.35 3.92
CA ALA A 188 26.94 9.37 3.55
C ALA A 188 27.33 8.71 2.22
N GLU A 189 27.14 7.40 2.14
CA GLU A 189 27.33 6.66 0.90
C GLU A 189 26.05 6.74 0.07
N VAL A 190 26.20 7.24 -1.16
CA VAL A 190 25.11 7.39 -2.13
C VAL A 190 25.10 6.17 -3.04
N THR A 191 23.94 5.52 -3.17
CA THR A 191 23.74 4.45 -4.16
C THR A 191 23.32 5.08 -5.49
N GLU A 192 24.08 4.80 -6.55
CA GLU A 192 23.74 5.18 -7.92
C GLU A 192 22.82 4.13 -8.55
N HIS A 193 21.78 4.57 -9.24
CA HIS A 193 20.86 3.76 -10.01
C HIS A 193 21.10 3.96 -11.51
N ARG A 194 20.68 2.99 -12.34
CA ARG A 194 20.77 3.09 -13.80
C ARG A 194 19.38 3.33 -14.37
N GLN A 195 18.93 4.58 -14.32
CA GLN A 195 17.60 4.94 -14.79
C GLN A 195 17.57 5.21 -16.31
N PRO A 196 16.42 4.97 -16.98
CA PRO A 196 15.18 4.39 -16.46
C PRO A 196 15.22 2.84 -16.35
N ALA A 197 16.33 2.20 -16.73
CA ALA A 197 16.42 0.75 -16.90
C ALA A 197 16.13 -0.05 -15.61
N ASP A 198 16.56 0.45 -14.45
CA ASP A 198 16.30 -0.22 -13.17
C ASP A 198 14.82 -0.13 -12.77
N THR A 199 14.16 1.00 -13.00
CA THR A 199 12.70 1.14 -12.81
C THR A 199 11.92 0.22 -13.76
N GLU A 200 12.25 0.23 -15.05
CA GLU A 200 11.60 -0.65 -16.04
C GLU A 200 11.70 -2.14 -15.69
N ARG A 201 12.85 -2.57 -15.12
CA ARG A 201 13.03 -3.96 -14.68
C ARG A 201 12.09 -4.34 -13.55
N VAL A 202 11.85 -3.44 -12.59
CA VAL A 202 10.88 -3.67 -11.51
C VAL A 202 9.47 -3.76 -12.09
N LEU A 203 9.10 -2.84 -12.98
CA LEU A 203 7.78 -2.84 -13.63
C LEU A 203 7.55 -4.14 -14.42
N LYS A 204 8.54 -4.58 -15.20
CA LYS A 204 8.49 -5.86 -15.92
C LYS A 204 8.30 -7.04 -14.98
N LYS A 205 8.98 -7.06 -13.82
CA LYS A 205 8.81 -8.13 -12.83
C LYS A 205 7.42 -8.11 -12.18
N VAL A 206 6.89 -6.93 -11.85
CA VAL A 206 5.52 -6.80 -11.31
C VAL A 206 4.49 -7.26 -12.35
N ALA A 207 4.74 -7.01 -13.64
CA ALA A 207 3.87 -7.46 -14.72
C ALA A 207 3.77 -9.00 -14.87
N GLU A 208 4.72 -9.75 -14.30
CA GLU A 208 4.66 -11.23 -14.25
C GLU A 208 3.71 -11.75 -13.15
N ILE A 209 3.23 -10.89 -12.25
CA ILE A 209 2.34 -11.30 -11.15
C ILE A 209 0.96 -11.60 -11.73
N PRO A 210 0.36 -12.77 -11.39
CA PRO A 210 -0.94 -13.13 -11.91
C PRO A 210 -2.02 -12.15 -11.43
N ARG A 211 -2.98 -11.88 -12.30
CA ARG A 211 -4.18 -11.10 -12.03
C ARG A 211 -5.38 -11.94 -12.38
N ARG A 212 -6.45 -11.78 -11.61
CA ARG A 212 -7.71 -12.47 -11.87
C ARG A 212 -8.79 -11.49 -12.33
N SER A 213 -9.67 -12.00 -13.19
CA SER A 213 -10.91 -11.32 -13.61
C SER A 213 -12.16 -12.06 -13.15
N ALA A 214 -11.99 -13.27 -12.57
CA ALA A 214 -13.05 -14.06 -11.98
C ALA A 214 -12.59 -14.73 -10.68
N SER A 215 -13.53 -15.02 -9.78
CA SER A 215 -13.25 -15.66 -8.48
C SER A 215 -12.69 -17.09 -8.57
N SER A 216 -12.78 -17.73 -9.75
CA SER A 216 -12.19 -19.05 -10.02
C SER A 216 -10.72 -19.00 -10.42
N GLU A 217 -10.20 -17.82 -10.75
CA GLU A 217 -8.82 -17.61 -11.18
C GLU A 217 -7.92 -17.24 -10.01
N SER A 218 -6.61 -17.33 -10.22
CA SER A 218 -5.57 -16.96 -9.25
C SER A 218 -4.93 -15.64 -9.63
N GLY A 219 -4.66 -14.78 -8.65
CA GLY A 219 -4.05 -13.48 -8.85
C GLY A 219 -4.68 -12.39 -8.00
N PHE A 220 -4.09 -11.19 -8.09
CA PHE A 220 -4.70 -9.99 -7.53
C PHE A 220 -5.91 -9.56 -8.37
N ASP A 221 -6.92 -9.00 -7.71
CA ASP A 221 -8.04 -8.34 -8.37
C ASP A 221 -7.60 -7.00 -8.97
N GLY A 222 -6.68 -6.29 -8.32
CA GLY A 222 -6.06 -5.08 -8.84
C GLY A 222 -4.63 -4.90 -8.38
N ILE A 223 -3.76 -4.39 -9.26
CA ILE A 223 -2.41 -3.97 -8.90
C ILE A 223 -2.21 -2.54 -9.39
N GLY A 224 -1.86 -1.63 -8.49
CA GLY A 224 -1.51 -0.25 -8.80
C GLY A 224 -0.03 0.00 -8.53
N ILE A 225 0.60 0.80 -9.39
CA ILE A 225 1.99 1.19 -9.23
C ILE A 225 2.10 2.71 -9.23
N THR A 226 2.87 3.25 -8.29
CA THR A 226 3.33 4.64 -8.31
C THR A 226 4.85 4.64 -8.48
N VAL A 227 5.34 5.45 -9.42
CA VAL A 227 6.77 5.73 -9.56
C VAL A 227 7.08 7.02 -8.83
N LEU A 228 8.15 7.03 -8.04
CA LEU A 228 8.55 8.15 -7.20
C LEU A 228 9.95 8.61 -7.58
N ASP A 229 10.18 9.92 -7.60
CA ASP A 229 11.54 10.46 -7.47
C ASP A 229 11.80 10.68 -5.97
N LEU A 230 12.53 9.75 -5.38
CA LEU A 230 12.87 9.73 -3.95
C LEU A 230 14.36 9.47 -3.78
N ARG A 231 15.10 10.51 -3.39
CA ARG A 231 16.53 10.41 -3.04
C ARG A 231 16.79 9.90 -1.62
N ASN A 232 15.79 10.00 -0.74
CA ASN A 232 15.86 9.64 0.68
C ASN A 232 16.92 10.41 1.47
N ASP A 233 17.19 11.65 1.06
CA ASP A 233 18.15 12.58 1.69
C ASP A 233 17.46 13.70 2.49
N GLY A 234 16.13 13.61 2.68
CA GLY A 234 15.33 14.66 3.30
C GLY A 234 14.82 15.71 2.31
N GLY A 235 15.20 15.61 1.04
CA GLY A 235 14.72 16.45 -0.04
C GLY A 235 13.25 16.19 -0.43
N PRO A 236 12.75 16.86 -1.47
CA PRO A 236 11.40 16.64 -1.97
C PRO A 236 11.20 15.19 -2.45
N VAL A 237 9.95 14.74 -2.41
CA VAL A 237 9.51 13.46 -2.97
C VAL A 237 8.39 13.76 -3.93
N THR A 238 8.55 13.40 -5.19
CA THR A 238 7.55 13.67 -6.23
C THR A 238 7.08 12.38 -6.88
N ILE A 239 5.86 12.40 -7.41
CA ILE A 239 5.36 11.33 -8.27
C ILE A 239 5.90 11.59 -9.67
N VAL A 240 6.37 10.53 -10.33
CA VAL A 240 6.78 10.56 -11.72
C VAL A 240 5.60 10.08 -12.55
N ASP A 241 4.98 10.98 -13.31
CA ASP A 241 3.83 10.68 -14.15
C ASP A 241 4.22 10.28 -15.58
N GLY A 242 5.46 10.56 -16.00
CA GLY A 242 5.98 10.20 -17.32
C GLY A 242 6.59 8.79 -17.37
N PRO A 243 6.88 8.25 -18.58
CA PRO A 243 7.59 6.98 -18.73
C PRO A 243 8.89 6.94 -17.90
N PRO A 244 9.20 5.82 -17.24
CA PRO A 244 8.56 4.51 -17.39
C PRO A 244 7.32 4.29 -16.50
N ALA A 245 6.80 5.30 -15.79
CA ALA A 245 5.60 5.13 -14.98
C ALA A 245 4.40 4.66 -15.82
N PRO A 246 3.52 3.78 -15.28
CA PRO A 246 2.30 3.39 -15.98
C PRO A 246 1.44 4.61 -16.30
N GLN A 247 0.93 4.68 -17.53
CA GLN A 247 0.12 5.78 -18.02
C GLN A 247 -1.38 5.49 -17.84
N PRO A 248 -2.25 6.52 -17.84
CA PRO A 248 -3.70 6.29 -17.86
C PRO A 248 -4.11 5.33 -18.99
N GLY A 249 -4.85 4.28 -18.64
CA GLY A 249 -5.21 3.19 -19.55
C GLY A 249 -4.33 1.94 -19.41
N ASP A 250 -3.12 2.08 -18.85
CA ASP A 250 -2.30 0.93 -18.48
C ASP A 250 -2.90 0.19 -17.30
N SER A 251 -2.76 -1.13 -17.33
CA SER A 251 -3.42 -1.99 -16.36
C SER A 251 -2.81 -1.97 -14.94
N PHE A 252 -1.68 -1.27 -14.78
CA PHE A 252 -0.98 -1.04 -13.51
C PHE A 252 -1.03 0.42 -13.05
N HIS A 253 -1.69 1.30 -13.81
CA HIS A 253 -1.83 2.70 -13.44
C HIS A 253 -2.66 2.83 -12.16
N TYR A 254 -2.13 3.58 -11.19
CA TYR A 254 -2.71 3.71 -9.85
C TYR A 254 -4.18 4.16 -9.88
N GLY A 255 -4.49 5.26 -10.57
CA GLY A 255 -5.87 5.75 -10.65
C GLY A 255 -6.82 4.77 -11.33
N SER A 256 -6.33 4.02 -12.32
CA SER A 256 -7.12 2.98 -12.99
C SER A 256 -7.40 1.79 -12.06
N MET A 257 -6.42 1.43 -11.21
CA MET A 257 -6.62 0.44 -10.15
C MET A 257 -7.68 0.89 -9.15
N ILE A 258 -7.64 2.13 -8.67
CA ILE A 258 -8.66 2.65 -7.73
C ILE A 258 -10.07 2.57 -8.32
N VAL A 259 -10.28 3.08 -9.53
CA VAL A 259 -11.59 3.08 -10.19
C VAL A 259 -12.10 1.65 -10.39
N ARG A 260 -11.23 0.74 -10.83
CA ARG A 260 -11.59 -0.68 -10.99
C ARG A 260 -11.97 -1.29 -9.65
N MET A 261 -11.13 -1.15 -8.62
CA MET A 261 -11.37 -1.79 -7.33
C MET A 261 -12.58 -1.23 -6.58
N ALA A 262 -12.87 0.06 -6.74
CA ALA A 262 -14.11 0.65 -6.24
C ALA A 262 -15.35 0.02 -6.91
N ASN A 263 -15.31 -0.19 -8.23
CA ASN A 263 -16.39 -0.88 -8.96
C ASN A 263 -16.52 -2.35 -8.53
N GLU A 264 -15.40 -3.08 -8.41
CA GLU A 264 -15.42 -4.47 -7.95
C GLU A 264 -16.01 -4.58 -6.54
N TYR A 265 -15.71 -3.63 -5.65
CA TYR A 265 -16.33 -3.55 -4.32
C TYR A 265 -17.84 -3.33 -4.42
N ASP A 266 -18.26 -2.32 -5.20
CA ASP A 266 -19.66 -1.94 -5.38
C ASP A 266 -20.50 -3.09 -5.94
N THR A 267 -19.92 -3.88 -6.84
CA THR A 267 -20.59 -5.03 -7.48
C THR A 267 -20.61 -6.25 -6.56
N THR A 268 -19.45 -6.61 -6.00
CA THR A 268 -19.29 -7.85 -5.22
C THR A 268 -20.05 -7.80 -3.90
N PHE A 269 -20.11 -6.62 -3.27
CA PHE A 269 -20.64 -6.45 -1.93
C PHE A 269 -21.96 -5.67 -1.87
N ALA A 270 -22.67 -5.51 -2.98
CA ALA A 270 -23.95 -4.78 -3.05
C ALA A 270 -25.02 -5.22 -2.02
N GLN A 271 -24.93 -6.47 -1.54
CA GLN A 271 -25.90 -7.09 -0.62
C GLN A 271 -25.41 -7.17 0.85
N VAL A 272 -24.26 -6.56 1.16
CA VAL A 272 -23.65 -6.52 2.51
C VAL A 272 -24.32 -5.47 3.38
#